data_AF-A0A3M4PZ18-F1
#
_entry.id   AF-A0A3M4PZ18-F1
#
_cell.length_a   1.000
_cell.length_b   1.000
_cell.length_c   1.000
_cell.angle_alpha   90.00
_cell.angle_beta   90.00
_cell.angle_gamma   90.00
#
_symmetry.space_group_name_H-M   'P 1'
#
loop_
_entity.id
_entity.type
_entity.pdbx_description
1 polymer ?
#
loop_
_entity_poly.entity_id
_entity_poly.type
_entity_poly.pdbx_seq_one_letter_code
_entity_poly.pdbx_strand_id
1 'polypeptide(L)'
;MRHPPRRASIDYLMNAAAHKDVSLKIPAVKKAKLDQALKQFDDKFRHAPQWKGWAENQAHRYAISANSTLYPAKKIVSLATGTPVGLFSGGQPTNGYLKRHGFTIVELQRSTDPELRFVAGQVYDRQTEIHDLFGGSRQSGIASSAQAPAVFIFTGDSGDQYGYTDSHSEEQVFSYTGEGQLGDMTLTKGNLAILEHSKQGKALYVFEILGKSLGQKYLGEYTCASHEWRRGPDKLRNDRAIVVFNLVPVGLELDSSTFSGEHETPDPTMSLAEARKRALAAAEAGSAGESGSARRTVYRRSRTISDYVLKRAAGNCESCKKAAPFMKTNGSPYLEPHHVNRLSDGGLDHPRYIGAICPACHCEIHHGLHGKVKNEALKTYVASIEPKS
;
A
#
# COMPACT_ATOMS: atom_id res chain seq x y z
N MET A 1 -44.29 7.35 -6.21
CA MET A 1 -43.34 8.46 -6.39
C MET A 1 -41.96 7.87 -6.63
N ARG A 2 -41.42 8.06 -7.84
CA ARG A 2 -40.11 7.52 -8.25
C ARG A 2 -39.02 8.47 -7.75
N HIS A 3 -38.10 7.99 -6.93
CA HIS A 3 -36.87 8.72 -6.61
C HIS A 3 -35.79 8.42 -7.65
N PRO A 4 -35.01 9.42 -8.09
CA PRO A 4 -33.97 9.21 -9.08
C PRO A 4 -32.74 8.54 -8.42
N PRO A 5 -32.01 7.68 -9.15
CA PRO A 5 -30.73 7.17 -8.66
C PRO A 5 -29.69 8.29 -8.62
N ARG A 6 -29.00 8.42 -7.48
CA ARG A 6 -27.89 9.36 -7.29
C ARG A 6 -26.74 8.98 -8.22
N ARG A 7 -26.39 9.88 -9.14
CA ARG A 7 -25.14 9.85 -9.92
C ARG A 7 -23.96 10.02 -8.96
N ALA A 8 -23.39 8.90 -8.55
CA ALA A 8 -22.00 8.79 -8.16
C ALA A 8 -21.52 7.45 -8.74
N SER A 9 -20.25 7.39 -9.18
CA SER A 9 -19.56 6.16 -9.65
C SER A 9 -19.54 5.86 -11.16
N ILE A 10 -19.45 6.87 -12.04
CA ILE A 10 -19.06 6.66 -13.46
C ILE A 10 -17.74 7.36 -13.83
N ASP A 11 -17.35 8.43 -13.11
CA ASP A 11 -16.16 9.22 -13.45
C ASP A 11 -14.83 8.53 -13.12
N TYR A 12 -14.81 7.48 -12.30
CA TYR A 12 -13.57 6.77 -11.96
C TYR A 12 -13.14 5.77 -13.04
N LEU A 13 -14.07 5.25 -13.86
CA LEU A 13 -13.80 4.18 -14.83
C LEU A 13 -13.76 4.64 -16.28
N MET A 14 -14.23 5.85 -16.61
CA MET A 14 -14.07 6.40 -17.97
C MET A 14 -12.68 7.00 -18.24
N ASN A 15 -11.84 7.22 -17.23
CA ASN A 15 -10.49 7.76 -17.41
C ASN A 15 -9.40 6.70 -17.69
N ALA A 16 -9.71 5.40 -17.60
CA ALA A 16 -8.73 4.35 -17.90
C ALA A 16 -8.48 4.17 -19.42
N ALA A 17 -9.39 4.61 -20.28
CA ALA A 17 -9.29 4.45 -21.74
C ALA A 17 -8.75 5.68 -22.48
N ALA A 18 -8.58 6.83 -21.82
CA ALA A 18 -8.22 8.10 -22.45
C ALA A 18 -6.73 8.52 -22.28
N HIS A 19 -5.90 7.71 -21.62
CA HIS A 19 -4.48 8.05 -21.37
C HIS A 19 -3.48 7.21 -22.19
N LYS A 20 -3.86 6.81 -23.41
CA LYS A 20 -2.86 6.41 -24.41
C LYS A 20 -2.23 7.69 -24.95
N ASP A 21 -0.94 7.87 -24.66
CA ASP A 21 -0.06 8.92 -25.18
C ASP A 21 0.11 10.21 -24.35
N VAL A 22 0.20 10.10 -23.01
CA VAL A 22 0.93 11.09 -22.22
C VAL A 22 2.39 10.64 -22.12
N SER A 23 3.30 11.38 -22.76
CA SER A 23 4.74 11.14 -22.62
C SER A 23 5.13 11.19 -21.14
N LEU A 24 5.51 10.04 -20.58
CA LEU A 24 6.01 9.89 -19.21
C LEU A 24 7.41 10.51 -19.02
N LYS A 25 8.05 10.94 -20.11
CA LYS A 25 9.31 11.69 -20.07
C LYS A 25 9.02 13.15 -19.76
N ILE A 26 9.80 13.73 -18.85
CA ILE A 26 9.77 15.18 -18.57
C ILE A 26 9.96 15.94 -19.89
N PRO A 27 8.97 16.74 -20.34
CA PRO A 27 9.08 17.50 -21.57
C PRO A 27 10.28 18.45 -21.55
N ALA A 28 11.02 18.53 -22.65
CA ALA A 28 12.13 19.46 -22.78
C ALA A 28 11.60 20.90 -22.86
N VAL A 29 12.01 21.77 -21.94
CA VAL A 29 11.71 23.21 -21.99
C VAL A 29 12.99 24.03 -21.96
N LYS A 30 12.92 25.27 -22.43
CA LYS A 30 14.03 26.23 -22.28
C LYS A 30 14.19 26.63 -20.82
N LYS A 31 15.42 26.94 -20.39
CA LYS A 31 15.72 27.41 -19.02
C LYS A 31 14.81 28.58 -18.59
N ALA A 32 14.51 29.51 -19.50
CA ALA A 32 13.61 30.63 -19.24
C ALA A 32 12.22 30.23 -18.71
N LYS A 33 11.68 29.07 -19.13
CA LYS A 33 10.42 28.54 -18.57
C LYS A 33 10.58 28.04 -17.14
N LEU A 34 11.74 27.47 -16.79
CA LEU A 34 12.06 27.07 -15.43
C LEU A 34 12.24 28.30 -14.53
N ASP A 35 12.90 29.34 -15.02
CA ASP A 35 13.03 30.61 -14.30
C ASP A 35 11.66 31.29 -14.08
N GLN A 36 10.77 31.25 -15.09
CA GLN A 36 9.39 31.71 -14.94
C GLN A 36 8.61 30.88 -13.91
N ALA A 37 8.85 29.57 -13.86
CA ALA A 37 8.22 28.68 -12.88
C ALA A 37 8.67 28.97 -11.44
N LEU A 38 9.92 29.39 -11.22
CA LEU A 38 10.39 29.88 -9.91
C LEU A 38 9.57 31.09 -9.45
N LYS A 39 9.44 32.10 -10.33
CA LYS A 39 8.65 33.30 -10.04
C LYS A 39 7.18 32.95 -9.76
N GLN A 40 6.60 32.07 -10.59
CA GLN A 40 5.22 31.61 -10.37
C GLN A 40 5.07 30.87 -9.03
N PHE A 41 6.07 30.12 -8.60
CA PHE A 41 6.06 29.47 -7.29
C PHE A 41 6.04 30.49 -6.16
N ASP A 42 6.88 31.52 -6.23
CA ASP A 42 6.93 32.60 -5.24
C ASP A 42 5.59 33.34 -5.15
N ASP A 43 5.05 33.75 -6.30
CA ASP A 43 3.84 34.57 -6.38
C ASP A 43 2.60 33.82 -5.89
N LYS A 44 2.49 32.52 -6.17
CA LYS A 44 1.22 31.77 -5.99
C LYS A 44 1.25 30.67 -4.93
N PHE A 45 2.43 30.14 -4.59
CA PHE A 45 2.53 28.90 -3.83
C PHE A 45 3.38 29.03 -2.56
N ARG A 46 4.39 29.90 -2.52
CA ARG A 46 5.37 29.99 -1.41
C ARG A 46 4.73 30.16 -0.03
N HIS A 47 3.66 30.95 0.04
CA HIS A 47 2.97 31.23 1.31
C HIS A 47 1.71 30.38 1.51
N ALA A 48 1.40 29.48 0.59
CA ALA A 48 0.23 28.64 0.71
C ALA A 48 0.42 27.61 1.84
N PRO A 49 -0.61 27.29 2.65
CA PRO A 49 -0.47 26.45 3.83
C PRO A 49 0.20 25.09 3.57
N GLN A 50 -0.08 24.48 2.40
CA GLN A 50 0.49 23.20 1.98
C GLN A 50 2.01 23.23 1.73
N TRP A 51 2.60 24.41 1.55
CA TRP A 51 4.05 24.59 1.37
C TRP A 51 4.73 25.10 2.63
N LYS A 52 4.01 25.34 3.73
CA LYS A 52 4.66 25.72 4.99
C LYS A 52 5.49 24.54 5.51
N GLY A 53 6.78 24.78 5.80
CA GLY A 53 7.69 23.73 6.30
C GLY A 53 8.03 22.62 5.29
N TRP A 54 7.76 22.82 3.99
CA TRP A 54 7.95 21.77 2.99
C TRP A 54 9.38 21.22 2.92
N ALA A 55 10.40 22.03 3.24
CA ALA A 55 11.80 21.61 3.22
C ALA A 55 12.14 20.59 4.32
N GLU A 56 11.30 20.49 5.36
CA GLU A 56 11.41 19.53 6.46
C GLU A 56 10.54 18.29 6.21
N ASN A 57 9.72 18.29 5.16
CA ASN A 57 8.86 17.17 4.81
C ASN A 57 9.68 16.06 4.11
N GLN A 58 9.64 14.86 4.69
CA GLN A 58 10.35 13.67 4.20
C GLN A 58 10.08 13.32 2.73
N ALA A 59 8.92 13.72 2.18
CA ALA A 59 8.58 13.51 0.77
C ALA A 59 9.49 14.30 -0.20
N HIS A 60 10.21 15.31 0.29
CA HIS A 60 11.13 16.12 -0.49
C HIS A 60 12.58 15.81 -0.13
N ARG A 61 13.25 14.98 -0.92
CA ARG A 61 14.70 14.74 -0.76
C ARG A 61 15.56 15.84 -1.37
N TYR A 62 15.08 16.44 -2.47
CA TYR A 62 15.87 17.35 -3.28
C TYR A 62 15.14 18.67 -3.47
N ALA A 63 15.89 19.74 -3.31
CA ALA A 63 15.50 21.10 -3.65
C ALA A 63 16.42 21.63 -4.76
N ILE A 64 15.95 22.65 -5.46
CA ILE A 64 16.85 23.50 -6.24
C ILE A 64 17.13 24.78 -5.48
N SER A 65 18.39 25.21 -5.52
CA SER A 65 18.81 26.51 -5.01
C SER A 65 18.91 27.51 -6.15
N ALA A 66 18.20 28.63 -6.02
CA ALA A 66 18.34 29.80 -6.88
C ALA A 66 18.44 31.03 -5.99
N ASN A 67 19.55 31.77 -6.09
CA ASN A 67 19.83 32.97 -5.27
C ASN A 67 19.65 32.72 -3.76
N SER A 68 20.25 31.64 -3.25
CA SER A 68 20.14 31.21 -1.84
C SER A 68 18.73 30.86 -1.36
N THR A 69 17.75 30.81 -2.27
CA THR A 69 16.38 30.40 -1.98
C THR A 69 16.15 28.98 -2.47
N LEU A 70 15.55 28.15 -1.62
CA LEU A 70 15.20 26.76 -1.95
C LEU A 70 13.82 26.67 -2.59
N TYR A 71 13.71 25.78 -3.59
CA TYR A 71 12.45 25.49 -4.28
C TYR A 71 12.24 23.97 -4.44
N PRO A 72 10.98 23.52 -4.37
CA PRO A 72 10.63 22.11 -4.52
C PRO A 72 10.79 21.66 -5.98
N ALA A 73 11.79 20.82 -6.24
CA ALA A 73 12.22 20.45 -7.59
C ALA A 73 11.09 19.96 -8.50
N LYS A 74 10.28 18.99 -8.05
CA LYS A 74 9.15 18.46 -8.85
C LYS A 74 8.12 19.53 -9.17
N LYS A 75 7.84 20.43 -8.24
CA LYS A 75 6.82 21.47 -8.46
C LYS A 75 7.30 22.47 -9.51
N ILE A 76 8.57 22.85 -9.50
CA ILE A 76 9.13 23.76 -10.50
C ILE A 76 9.10 23.13 -11.89
N VAL A 77 9.51 21.87 -12.02
CA VAL A 77 9.40 21.14 -13.29
C VAL A 77 7.95 21.09 -13.76
N SER A 78 7.02 20.74 -12.87
CA SER A 78 5.58 20.67 -13.21
C SER A 78 5.03 22.01 -13.72
N LEU A 79 5.37 23.12 -13.07
CA LEU A 79 4.97 24.46 -13.52
C LEU A 79 5.58 24.82 -14.88
N ALA A 80 6.85 24.46 -15.12
CA ALA A 80 7.55 24.80 -16.35
C ALA A 80 7.09 23.97 -17.55
N THR A 81 6.78 22.68 -17.36
CA THR A 81 6.40 21.76 -18.43
C THR A 81 4.89 21.63 -18.61
N GLY A 82 4.09 22.00 -17.61
CA GLY A 82 2.66 21.71 -17.55
C GLY A 82 2.34 20.25 -17.18
N THR A 83 3.35 19.41 -16.95
CA THR A 83 3.18 18.01 -16.57
C THR A 83 2.78 17.94 -15.09
N PRO A 84 1.71 17.20 -14.71
CA PRO A 84 1.35 17.04 -13.31
C PRO A 84 2.50 16.44 -12.47
N VAL A 85 2.67 16.93 -11.24
CA VAL A 85 3.74 16.51 -10.30
C VAL A 85 3.77 15.00 -10.06
N GLY A 86 2.62 14.32 -10.18
CA GLY A 86 2.51 12.89 -9.96
C GLY A 86 3.08 12.02 -11.09
N LEU A 87 3.28 12.54 -12.30
CA LEU A 87 3.59 11.73 -13.48
C LEU A 87 5.09 11.50 -13.72
N PHE A 88 5.96 12.00 -12.85
CA PHE A 88 7.40 11.80 -12.92
C PHE A 88 8.01 11.73 -11.52
N SER A 89 9.16 11.10 -11.36
CA SER A 89 9.82 10.94 -10.05
C SER A 89 10.60 12.18 -9.62
N GLY A 90 10.74 12.40 -8.31
CA GLY A 90 11.51 13.51 -7.75
C GLY A 90 13.02 13.25 -7.67
N GLY A 91 13.43 12.00 -7.82
CA GLY A 91 14.81 11.56 -7.72
C GLY A 91 15.70 11.91 -8.93
N GLN A 92 16.50 10.93 -9.36
CA GLN A 92 17.52 11.12 -10.39
C GLN A 92 17.01 11.74 -11.71
N PRO A 93 15.82 11.37 -12.24
CA PRO A 93 15.32 11.96 -13.49
C PRO A 93 15.11 13.48 -13.40
N THR A 94 14.42 13.95 -12.36
CA THR A 94 14.17 15.37 -12.12
C THR A 94 15.46 16.13 -11.82
N ASN A 95 16.32 15.59 -10.97
CA ASN A 95 17.59 16.21 -10.63
C ASN A 95 18.52 16.34 -11.84
N GLY A 96 18.64 15.27 -12.64
CA GLY A 96 19.44 15.28 -13.86
C GLY A 96 18.91 16.28 -14.89
N TYR A 97 17.58 16.39 -15.01
CA TYR A 97 16.93 17.40 -15.84
C TYR A 97 17.31 18.82 -15.42
N LEU A 98 17.14 19.15 -14.14
CA LEU A 98 17.42 20.48 -13.60
C LEU A 98 18.92 20.82 -13.65
N LYS A 99 19.82 19.87 -13.38
CA LYS A 99 21.28 20.05 -13.52
C LYS A 99 21.67 20.42 -14.95
N ARG A 100 21.09 19.77 -15.97
CA ARG A 100 21.34 20.10 -17.38
C ARG A 100 20.87 21.51 -17.75
N HIS A 101 19.93 22.08 -17.00
CA HIS A 101 19.48 23.46 -17.13
C HIS A 101 20.24 24.45 -16.23
N GLY A 102 21.30 24.00 -15.55
CA GLY A 102 22.21 24.84 -14.76
C GLY A 102 21.73 25.13 -13.34
N PHE A 103 20.78 24.36 -12.80
CA PHE A 103 20.35 24.49 -11.41
C PHE A 103 21.22 23.67 -10.46
N THR A 104 21.53 24.26 -9.30
CA THR A 104 22.18 23.55 -8.18
C THR A 104 21.15 22.75 -7.41
N ILE A 105 21.39 21.44 -7.28
CA ILE A 105 20.56 20.55 -6.47
C ILE A 105 21.09 20.54 -5.04
N VAL A 106 20.21 20.79 -4.08
CA VAL A 106 20.47 20.69 -2.64
C VAL A 106 19.74 19.48 -2.10
N GLU A 107 20.44 18.64 -1.34
CA GLU A 107 19.84 17.52 -0.62
C GLU A 107 19.29 18.02 0.73
N LEU A 108 18.03 17.72 1.01
CA LEU A 108 17.33 18.11 2.23
C LEU A 108 17.53 17.06 3.31
N GLN A 109 17.47 17.50 4.58
CA GLN A 109 17.58 16.61 5.73
C GLN A 109 16.40 15.64 5.79
N ARG A 110 16.69 14.36 5.97
CA ARG A 110 15.66 13.33 6.19
C ARG A 110 15.46 13.13 7.67
N SER A 111 14.19 12.95 8.07
CA SER A 111 13.92 12.37 9.38
C SER A 111 14.36 10.90 9.39
N THR A 112 14.81 10.46 10.55
CA THR A 112 15.36 9.11 10.79
C THR A 112 14.30 8.01 10.78
N ASP A 113 13.01 8.36 10.78
CA ASP A 113 11.89 7.41 10.83
C ASP A 113 10.95 7.65 9.63
N PRO A 114 11.20 7.00 8.48
CA PRO A 114 10.48 7.28 7.25
C PRO A 114 9.05 6.75 7.31
N GLU A 115 8.08 7.61 6.97
CA GLU A 115 6.68 7.20 6.92
C GLU A 115 6.32 6.51 5.60
N LEU A 116 5.62 5.38 5.67
CA LEU A 116 5.06 4.68 4.50
C LEU A 116 3.87 5.46 3.92
N ARG A 117 4.16 6.54 3.18
CA ARG A 117 3.15 7.40 2.53
C ARG A 117 3.39 7.44 1.03
N PHE A 118 2.70 6.55 0.31
CA PHE A 118 2.64 6.56 -1.13
C PHE A 118 1.22 6.93 -1.59
N VAL A 119 1.13 7.65 -2.71
CA VAL A 119 -0.15 8.10 -3.28
C VAL A 119 -0.38 7.34 -4.57
N ALA A 120 -1.51 6.63 -4.66
CA ALA A 120 -1.84 5.81 -5.83
C ALA A 120 -1.76 6.64 -7.12
N GLY A 121 -1.16 6.05 -8.15
CA GLY A 121 -0.91 6.68 -9.45
C GLY A 121 0.31 7.61 -9.49
N GLN A 122 0.95 7.96 -8.37
CA GLN A 122 2.18 8.76 -8.38
C GLN A 122 3.41 7.93 -8.73
N VAL A 123 4.36 8.60 -9.38
CA VAL A 123 5.63 8.03 -9.81
C VAL A 123 6.75 8.38 -8.84
N TYR A 124 7.48 7.36 -8.41
CA TYR A 124 8.57 7.42 -7.44
C TYR A 124 9.87 6.87 -8.03
N ASP A 125 10.99 7.47 -7.63
CA ASP A 125 12.31 6.94 -7.92
C ASP A 125 12.63 5.77 -6.99
N ARG A 126 12.84 4.59 -7.58
CA ARG A 126 13.09 3.35 -6.83
C ARG A 126 14.25 3.48 -5.85
N GLN A 127 15.30 4.19 -6.24
CA GLN A 127 16.50 4.27 -5.44
C GLN A 127 16.32 5.25 -4.28
N THR A 128 16.07 6.50 -4.65
CA THR A 128 16.15 7.62 -3.73
C THR A 128 14.87 7.80 -2.92
N GLU A 129 13.70 7.44 -3.45
CA GLU A 129 12.39 7.66 -2.82
C GLU A 129 11.80 6.36 -2.20
N ILE A 130 12.44 5.19 -2.42
CA ILE A 130 12.01 3.92 -1.80
C ILE A 130 13.18 3.28 -1.02
N HIS A 131 14.20 2.74 -1.69
CA HIS A 131 15.21 1.91 -1.01
C HIS A 131 16.14 2.68 -0.06
N ASP A 132 16.46 3.94 -0.35
CA ASP A 132 17.26 4.76 0.55
C ASP A 132 16.50 5.14 1.84
N LEU A 133 15.17 5.00 1.85
CA LEU A 133 14.34 5.20 3.04
C LEU A 133 14.12 3.87 3.76
N PHE A 134 13.69 2.85 3.02
CA PHE A 134 13.12 1.63 3.60
C PHE A 134 14.04 0.40 3.51
N GLY A 135 15.20 0.52 2.88
CA GLY A 135 16.12 -0.60 2.65
C GLY A 135 15.58 -1.63 1.66
N GLY A 136 16.00 -2.89 1.86
CA GLY A 136 15.63 -4.02 0.99
C GLY A 136 16.43 -4.09 -0.31
N SER A 137 16.14 -5.12 -1.12
CA SER A 137 16.83 -5.36 -2.39
C SER A 137 16.51 -4.28 -3.43
N ARG A 138 17.56 -3.66 -3.99
CA ARG A 138 17.45 -2.60 -5.03
C ARG A 138 17.17 -3.14 -6.43
N GLN A 139 17.31 -4.45 -6.63
CA GLN A 139 17.25 -5.09 -7.95
C GLN A 139 16.10 -6.09 -8.08
N SER A 140 15.73 -6.78 -7.00
CA SER A 140 14.70 -7.83 -7.03
C SER A 140 13.31 -7.29 -7.32
N GLY A 141 12.44 -8.08 -7.96
CA GLY A 141 11.02 -7.74 -8.12
C GLY A 141 10.30 -7.66 -6.77
N ILE A 142 10.76 -8.43 -5.77
CA ILE A 142 10.22 -8.45 -4.42
C ILE A 142 11.29 -7.96 -3.44
N ALA A 143 10.99 -6.92 -2.68
CA ALA A 143 11.91 -6.30 -1.74
C ALA A 143 11.26 -6.12 -0.38
N SER A 144 11.52 -7.06 0.54
CA SER A 144 11.13 -6.89 1.95
C SER A 144 11.93 -5.74 2.58
N SER A 145 11.23 -4.79 3.21
CA SER A 145 11.85 -3.68 3.90
C SER A 145 12.58 -4.14 5.17
N ALA A 146 13.72 -3.51 5.45
CA ALA A 146 14.48 -3.68 6.68
C ALA A 146 14.13 -2.61 7.74
N GLN A 147 13.47 -1.51 7.34
CA GLN A 147 13.23 -0.35 8.19
C GLN A 147 11.75 -0.12 8.49
N ALA A 148 10.84 -0.75 7.75
CA ALA A 148 9.41 -0.53 7.87
C ALA A 148 8.62 -1.85 7.72
N PRO A 149 7.38 -1.92 8.22
CA PRO A 149 6.49 -3.07 8.04
C PRO A 149 5.92 -3.13 6.61
N ALA A 150 6.81 -3.26 5.62
CA ALA A 150 6.47 -3.25 4.20
C ALA A 150 7.24 -4.32 3.40
N VAL A 151 6.58 -4.83 2.36
CA VAL A 151 7.20 -5.55 1.25
C VAL A 151 6.88 -4.78 -0.02
N PHE A 152 7.90 -4.33 -0.74
CA PHE A 152 7.74 -3.63 -2.01
C PHE A 152 7.75 -4.65 -3.15
N ILE A 153 6.75 -4.59 -4.01
CA ILE A 153 6.61 -5.44 -5.19
C ILE A 153 6.73 -4.53 -6.42
N PHE A 154 7.60 -4.90 -7.35
CA PHE A 154 7.82 -4.20 -8.61
C PHE A 154 7.44 -5.13 -9.77
N THR A 155 6.47 -4.72 -10.57
CA THR A 155 5.93 -5.45 -11.74
C THR A 155 6.16 -4.66 -13.02
N GLY A 156 6.26 -5.33 -14.18
CA GLY A 156 6.29 -4.70 -15.50
C GLY A 156 6.74 -5.64 -16.63
N ASP A 157 6.50 -5.22 -17.87
CA ASP A 157 6.62 -5.99 -19.13
C ASP A 157 8.00 -6.63 -19.40
N SER A 158 9.04 -6.24 -18.66
CA SER A 158 10.38 -6.84 -18.77
C SER A 158 10.42 -8.34 -18.44
N GLY A 159 9.31 -8.87 -17.93
CA GLY A 159 9.14 -10.24 -17.48
C GLY A 159 8.54 -11.24 -18.48
N ASP A 160 7.90 -10.78 -19.54
CA ASP A 160 7.20 -11.66 -20.49
C ASP A 160 8.14 -12.68 -21.13
N GLN A 161 9.39 -12.29 -21.36
CA GLN A 161 10.48 -13.15 -21.86
C GLN A 161 10.87 -14.29 -20.90
N TYR A 162 10.42 -14.26 -19.64
CA TYR A 162 10.65 -15.29 -18.61
C TYR A 162 9.35 -15.99 -18.18
N GLY A 163 8.25 -15.79 -18.92
CA GLY A 163 6.93 -16.36 -18.64
C GLY A 163 6.15 -15.65 -17.54
N TYR A 164 6.57 -14.45 -17.12
CA TYR A 164 5.78 -13.63 -16.19
C TYR A 164 4.57 -13.06 -16.93
N THR A 165 3.36 -13.22 -16.36
CA THR A 165 2.11 -12.69 -16.93
C THR A 165 1.30 -12.11 -15.77
N ASP A 166 1.63 -10.88 -15.41
CA ASP A 166 0.89 -10.17 -14.39
C ASP A 166 -0.39 -9.61 -15.03
N SER A 167 -1.55 -9.91 -14.46
CA SER A 167 -2.84 -9.52 -15.04
C SER A 167 -3.83 -9.11 -13.95
N HIS A 168 -4.76 -8.23 -14.34
CA HIS A 168 -5.91 -7.89 -13.53
C HIS A 168 -7.10 -8.71 -14.04
N SER A 169 -7.76 -9.44 -13.15
CA SER A 169 -9.05 -10.06 -13.48
C SER A 169 -10.20 -9.03 -13.45
N GLU A 170 -11.35 -9.40 -14.02
CA GLU A 170 -12.59 -8.62 -13.90
C GLU A 170 -13.01 -8.37 -12.44
N GLU A 171 -12.57 -9.24 -11.52
CA GLU A 171 -12.79 -9.12 -10.09
C GLU A 171 -11.77 -8.23 -9.36
N GLN A 172 -10.84 -7.58 -10.08
CA GLN A 172 -9.77 -6.73 -9.50
C GLN A 172 -8.74 -7.52 -8.67
N VAL A 173 -8.56 -8.80 -8.97
CA VAL A 173 -7.45 -9.60 -8.42
C VAL A 173 -6.22 -9.35 -9.29
N PHE A 174 -5.10 -9.03 -8.66
CA PHE A 174 -3.82 -8.86 -9.32
C PHE A 174 -3.00 -10.15 -9.17
N SER A 175 -2.85 -10.89 -10.27
CA SER A 175 -1.97 -12.06 -10.32
C SER A 175 -0.54 -11.58 -10.47
N TYR A 176 0.33 -11.97 -9.52
CA TYR A 176 1.75 -11.61 -9.50
C TYR A 176 2.60 -12.87 -9.52
N THR A 177 3.44 -13.03 -10.54
CA THR A 177 4.33 -14.19 -10.58
C THR A 177 5.56 -13.99 -9.69
N GLY A 178 5.89 -15.01 -8.89
CA GLY A 178 6.99 -14.97 -7.92
C GLY A 178 8.39 -14.93 -8.55
N GLU A 179 9.40 -14.75 -7.69
CA GLU A 179 10.80 -14.69 -8.10
C GLU A 179 11.44 -16.08 -8.29
N GLY A 180 12.35 -16.16 -9.25
CA GLY A 180 13.13 -17.35 -9.59
C GLY A 180 13.23 -17.47 -11.11
N GLN A 181 14.43 -17.45 -11.70
CA GLN A 181 14.61 -17.39 -13.17
C GLN A 181 15.03 -18.72 -13.82
N LEU A 182 15.54 -19.66 -13.03
CA LEU A 182 16.07 -20.94 -13.48
C LEU A 182 15.52 -22.06 -12.59
N GLY A 183 15.05 -23.14 -13.20
CA GLY A 183 14.44 -24.27 -12.49
C GLY A 183 13.15 -23.91 -11.75
N ASP A 184 12.65 -24.88 -10.96
CA ASP A 184 11.43 -24.72 -10.17
C ASP A 184 11.56 -23.57 -9.16
N MET A 185 10.55 -22.70 -9.12
CA MET A 185 10.46 -21.67 -8.09
C MET A 185 10.23 -22.31 -6.73
N THR A 186 10.62 -21.59 -5.68
CA THR A 186 10.44 -22.05 -4.28
C THR A 186 9.81 -20.94 -3.44
N LEU A 187 9.08 -21.32 -2.39
CA LEU A 187 8.54 -20.40 -1.39
C LEU A 187 9.63 -19.98 -0.40
N THR A 188 10.69 -19.36 -0.90
CA THR A 188 11.80 -18.82 -0.12
C THR A 188 12.01 -17.34 -0.43
N LYS A 189 12.79 -16.63 0.40
CA LYS A 189 13.20 -15.22 0.17
C LYS A 189 12.01 -14.30 -0.14
N GLY A 190 11.95 -13.69 -1.33
CA GLY A 190 10.88 -12.78 -1.73
C GLY A 190 9.52 -13.48 -1.80
N ASN A 191 9.47 -14.70 -2.32
CA ASN A 191 8.23 -15.47 -2.38
C ASN A 191 7.68 -15.77 -0.99
N LEU A 192 8.56 -16.12 -0.04
CA LEU A 192 8.17 -16.30 1.36
C LEU A 192 7.70 -14.98 1.99
N ALA A 193 8.35 -13.85 1.65
CA ALA A 193 7.95 -12.54 2.14
C ALA A 193 6.55 -12.12 1.68
N ILE A 194 6.12 -12.53 0.48
CA ILE A 194 4.72 -12.35 0.04
C ILE A 194 3.81 -13.30 0.80
N LEU A 195 4.15 -14.60 0.90
CA LEU A 195 3.30 -15.60 1.54
C LEU A 195 3.02 -15.26 3.02
N GLU A 196 4.07 -14.90 3.77
CA GLU A 196 3.99 -14.66 5.22
C GLU A 196 3.75 -13.19 5.59
N HIS A 197 3.46 -12.33 4.62
CA HIS A 197 3.42 -10.88 4.84
C HIS A 197 2.45 -10.50 5.98
N SER A 198 1.28 -11.15 6.05
CA SER A 198 0.27 -10.92 7.11
C SER A 198 0.78 -11.32 8.49
N LYS A 199 1.39 -12.50 8.60
CA LYS A 199 2.00 -13.03 9.83
C LYS A 199 3.14 -12.14 10.33
N GLN A 200 3.96 -11.65 9.41
CA GLN A 200 5.05 -10.73 9.72
C GLN A 200 4.57 -9.29 9.97
N GLY A 201 3.29 -9.01 9.74
CA GLY A 201 2.70 -7.69 9.92
C GLY A 201 3.20 -6.66 8.91
N LYS A 202 3.57 -7.12 7.70
CA LYS A 202 4.10 -6.30 6.60
C LYS A 202 3.09 -6.13 5.47
N ALA A 203 2.75 -4.90 5.13
CA ALA A 203 1.85 -4.62 4.00
C ALA A 203 2.57 -4.78 2.66
N LEU A 204 1.86 -5.21 1.62
CA LEU A 204 2.41 -5.33 0.26
C LEU A 204 2.16 -4.02 -0.48
N TYR A 205 3.22 -3.34 -0.91
CA TYR A 205 3.14 -2.11 -1.70
C TYR A 205 3.54 -2.42 -3.13
N VAL A 206 2.58 -2.33 -4.06
CA VAL A 206 2.80 -2.72 -5.46
C VAL A 206 3.10 -1.50 -6.32
N PHE A 207 4.13 -1.61 -7.15
CA PHE A 207 4.58 -0.59 -8.09
C PHE A 207 4.72 -1.16 -9.50
N GLU A 208 4.29 -0.39 -10.49
CA GLU A 208 4.48 -0.64 -11.92
C GLU A 208 5.75 0.05 -12.42
N ILE A 209 6.63 -0.70 -13.09
CA ILE A 209 7.85 -0.21 -13.72
C ILE A 209 7.49 0.46 -15.04
N LEU A 210 7.64 1.78 -15.11
CA LEU A 210 7.28 2.56 -16.31
C LEU A 210 8.32 2.50 -17.43
N GLY A 211 9.45 1.81 -17.22
CA GLY A 211 10.57 1.73 -18.15
C GLY A 211 11.82 2.47 -17.68
N LYS A 212 12.87 2.42 -18.50
CA LYS A 212 14.21 2.91 -18.12
C LYS A 212 14.18 4.40 -17.77
N SER A 213 14.57 4.71 -16.53
CA SER A 213 14.65 6.07 -15.99
C SER A 213 13.31 6.83 -15.88
N LEU A 214 12.17 6.14 -16.00
CA LEU A 214 10.84 6.75 -15.86
C LEU A 214 10.27 6.63 -14.44
N GLY A 215 10.86 5.78 -13.59
CA GLY A 215 10.44 5.59 -12.20
C GLY A 215 9.42 4.45 -12.05
N GLN A 216 8.79 4.43 -10.89
CA GLN A 216 7.90 3.37 -10.43
C GLN A 216 6.54 3.99 -10.08
N LYS A 217 5.47 3.65 -10.79
CA LYS A 217 4.12 4.13 -10.49
C LYS A 217 3.56 3.29 -9.35
N TYR A 218 3.21 3.92 -8.23
CA TYR A 218 2.57 3.22 -7.14
C TYR A 218 1.13 2.84 -7.49
N LEU A 219 0.80 1.55 -7.41
CA LEU A 219 -0.53 1.04 -7.71
C LEU A 219 -1.43 1.04 -6.47
N GLY A 220 -0.89 0.67 -5.32
CA GLY A 220 -1.64 0.61 -4.07
C GLY A 220 -1.07 -0.39 -3.06
N GLU A 221 -1.78 -0.52 -1.94
CA GLU A 221 -1.55 -1.55 -0.95
C GLU A 221 -2.36 -2.81 -1.30
N TYR A 222 -1.76 -3.98 -1.09
CA TYR A 222 -2.36 -5.27 -1.41
C TYR A 222 -2.18 -6.25 -0.24
N THR A 223 -3.00 -7.30 -0.26
CA THR A 223 -2.86 -8.48 0.59
C THR A 223 -2.83 -9.74 -0.26
N CYS A 224 -2.02 -10.71 0.13
CA CYS A 224 -1.99 -12.02 -0.52
C CYS A 224 -3.23 -12.82 -0.09
N ALA A 225 -4.05 -13.21 -1.06
CA ALA A 225 -5.23 -14.04 -0.84
C ALA A 225 -4.89 -15.53 -0.91
N SER A 226 -4.17 -15.92 -1.96
CA SER A 226 -3.77 -17.31 -2.24
C SER A 226 -2.53 -17.31 -3.12
N HIS A 227 -1.96 -18.49 -3.32
CA HIS A 227 -1.00 -18.74 -4.38
C HIS A 227 -1.40 -20.00 -5.16
N GLU A 228 -0.86 -20.17 -6.35
CA GLU A 228 -1.04 -21.37 -7.17
C GLU A 228 0.26 -21.71 -7.90
N TRP A 229 0.41 -22.99 -8.23
CA TRP A 229 1.54 -23.48 -8.99
C TRP A 229 1.11 -23.73 -10.43
N ARG A 230 1.82 -23.12 -11.38
CA ARG A 230 1.66 -23.34 -12.81
C ARG A 230 2.91 -24.01 -13.38
N ARG A 231 2.77 -24.63 -14.55
CA ARG A 231 3.91 -25.07 -15.36
C ARG A 231 4.16 -24.04 -16.46
N GLY A 232 5.42 -23.79 -16.76
CA GLY A 232 5.82 -22.84 -17.79
C GLY A 232 7.33 -22.82 -17.99
N PRO A 233 7.81 -22.16 -19.05
CA PRO A 233 9.23 -22.14 -19.36
C PRO A 233 10.02 -21.30 -18.35
N ASP A 234 11.24 -21.73 -18.06
CA ASP A 234 12.27 -20.92 -17.42
C ASP A 234 13.06 -20.09 -18.44
N LYS A 235 14.09 -19.38 -17.99
CA LYS A 235 14.95 -18.58 -18.86
C LYS A 235 15.65 -19.38 -19.96
N LEU A 236 15.86 -20.69 -19.76
CA LEU A 236 16.46 -21.61 -20.73
C LEU A 236 15.39 -22.40 -21.52
N ARG A 237 14.11 -22.03 -21.36
CA ARG A 237 12.94 -22.71 -21.95
C ARG A 237 12.70 -24.13 -21.43
N ASN A 238 13.28 -24.48 -20.29
CA ASN A 238 12.94 -25.73 -19.61
C ASN A 238 11.63 -25.57 -18.86
N ASP A 239 10.80 -26.61 -18.86
CA ASP A 239 9.55 -26.59 -18.11
C ASP A 239 9.83 -26.59 -16.60
N ARG A 240 9.20 -25.68 -15.87
CA ARG A 240 9.40 -25.47 -14.44
C ARG A 240 8.09 -25.16 -13.71
N ALA A 241 8.10 -25.36 -12.41
CA ALA A 241 7.06 -24.90 -11.51
C ALA A 241 7.21 -23.38 -11.28
N ILE A 242 6.13 -22.65 -11.54
CA ILE A 242 6.03 -21.20 -11.38
C ILE A 242 5.00 -20.92 -10.32
N VAL A 243 5.37 -20.18 -9.28
CA VAL A 243 4.41 -19.72 -8.26
C VAL A 243 3.76 -18.42 -8.72
N VAL A 244 2.44 -18.37 -8.67
CA VAL A 244 1.64 -17.17 -8.94
C VAL A 244 0.87 -16.81 -7.68
N PHE A 245 1.01 -15.57 -7.22
CA PHE A 245 0.30 -15.04 -6.07
C PHE A 245 -0.94 -14.27 -6.54
N ASN A 246 -2.07 -14.51 -5.89
CA ASN A 246 -3.30 -13.77 -6.13
C ASN A 246 -3.41 -12.66 -5.08
N LEU A 247 -3.15 -11.42 -5.49
CA LEU A 247 -3.14 -10.25 -4.63
C LEU A 247 -4.45 -9.49 -4.75
N VAL A 248 -5.01 -9.04 -3.64
CA VAL A 248 -6.24 -8.25 -3.59
C VAL A 248 -5.92 -6.85 -3.05
N PRO A 249 -6.38 -5.76 -3.70
CA PRO A 249 -6.19 -4.42 -3.19
C PRO A 249 -6.83 -4.24 -1.81
N VAL A 250 -6.12 -3.55 -0.92
CA VAL A 250 -6.65 -3.10 0.37
C VAL A 250 -7.56 -1.89 0.17
N GLY A 251 -8.61 -1.77 0.99
CA GLY A 251 -9.54 -0.64 0.94
C GLY A 251 -10.56 -0.71 -0.19
N LEU A 252 -10.55 -1.77 -1.00
CA LEU A 252 -11.71 -2.09 -1.81
C LEU A 252 -12.85 -2.46 -0.87
N GLU A 253 -13.98 -1.77 -0.96
CA GLU A 253 -15.22 -2.18 -0.30
C GLU A 253 -15.55 -3.58 -0.80
N LEU A 254 -15.15 -4.60 -0.04
CA LEU A 254 -15.64 -5.95 -0.17
C LEU A 254 -17.08 -5.88 0.29
N ASP A 255 -17.96 -5.52 -0.65
CA ASP A 255 -19.38 -5.34 -0.39
C ASP A 255 -19.92 -6.60 0.30
N SER A 256 -20.33 -6.46 1.57
CA SER A 256 -20.74 -7.60 2.38
C SER A 256 -21.98 -8.28 1.80
N SER A 257 -22.74 -7.55 0.98
CA SER A 257 -23.94 -8.04 0.29
C SER A 257 -23.63 -9.10 -0.77
N THR A 258 -22.42 -9.11 -1.35
CA THR A 258 -22.03 -10.07 -2.40
C THR A 258 -21.64 -11.44 -1.85
N PHE A 259 -21.29 -11.52 -0.55
CA PHE A 259 -20.78 -12.75 0.08
C PHE A 259 -21.62 -13.22 1.28
N SER A 260 -22.74 -12.54 1.58
CA SER A 260 -23.59 -12.79 2.74
C SER A 260 -24.32 -14.15 2.77
N GLY A 261 -24.36 -14.87 1.64
CA GLY A 261 -25.20 -16.07 1.46
C GLY A 261 -24.69 -17.39 2.07
N GLU A 262 -23.44 -17.45 2.52
CA GLU A 262 -22.81 -18.70 2.99
C GLU A 262 -22.05 -18.50 4.31
N HIS A 263 -22.75 -18.15 5.38
CA HIS A 263 -22.10 -17.95 6.68
C HIS A 263 -22.68 -18.85 7.77
N GLU A 264 -21.81 -19.66 8.36
CA GLU A 264 -21.95 -20.12 9.73
C GLU A 264 -21.95 -18.89 10.64
N THR A 265 -23.04 -18.67 11.37
CA THR A 265 -23.04 -17.74 12.50
C THR A 265 -21.95 -18.18 13.47
N PRO A 266 -21.10 -17.26 13.99
CA PRO A 266 -20.09 -17.63 14.97
C PRO A 266 -20.77 -18.33 16.14
N ASP A 267 -20.38 -19.58 16.39
CA ASP A 267 -20.95 -20.39 17.46
C ASP A 267 -20.72 -19.66 18.80
N PRO A 268 -21.79 -19.20 19.47
CA PRO A 268 -21.65 -18.43 20.71
C PRO A 268 -21.01 -19.26 21.83
N THR A 269 -21.09 -20.60 21.75
CA THR A 269 -20.53 -21.52 22.73
C THR A 269 -19.04 -21.80 22.53
N MET A 270 -18.46 -21.44 21.38
CA MET A 270 -17.05 -21.62 21.10
C MET A 270 -16.16 -20.92 22.13
N SER A 271 -15.15 -21.60 22.64
CA SER A 271 -14.21 -21.01 23.60
C SER A 271 -13.34 -19.93 22.95
N LEU A 272 -12.79 -19.01 23.77
CA LEU A 272 -11.85 -18.00 23.27
C LEU A 272 -10.59 -18.65 22.66
N ALA A 273 -10.13 -19.75 23.24
CA ALA A 273 -8.94 -20.47 22.77
C ALA A 273 -9.15 -21.11 21.39
N GLU A 274 -10.32 -21.70 21.14
CA GLU A 274 -10.68 -22.25 19.83
C GLU A 274 -10.86 -21.15 18.78
N ALA A 275 -11.53 -20.05 19.15
CA ALA A 275 -11.65 -18.88 18.29
C ALA A 275 -10.27 -18.31 17.90
N ARG A 276 -9.33 -18.26 18.86
CA ARG A 276 -7.93 -17.86 18.61
C ARG A 276 -7.25 -18.80 17.62
N LYS A 277 -7.38 -20.11 17.82
CA LYS A 277 -6.80 -21.13 16.94
C LYS A 277 -7.33 -21.00 15.50
N ARG A 278 -8.64 -20.80 15.33
CA ARG A 278 -9.27 -20.55 14.01
C ARG A 278 -8.74 -19.27 13.37
N ALA A 279 -8.64 -18.19 14.14
CA ALA A 279 -8.14 -16.91 13.63
C ALA A 279 -6.67 -16.98 13.19
N LEU A 280 -5.81 -17.67 13.95
CA LEU A 280 -4.42 -17.92 13.56
C LEU A 280 -4.33 -18.79 12.30
N ALA A 281 -5.10 -19.88 12.23
CA ALA A 281 -5.13 -20.73 11.05
C ALA A 281 -5.61 -19.97 9.80
N ALA A 282 -6.61 -19.08 9.94
CA ALA A 282 -7.06 -18.22 8.85
C ALA A 282 -5.99 -17.22 8.40
N ALA A 283 -5.18 -16.69 9.33
CA ALA A 283 -4.09 -15.77 9.03
C ALA A 283 -2.93 -16.44 8.27
N GLU A 284 -2.64 -17.70 8.58
CA GLU A 284 -1.60 -18.50 7.91
C GLU A 284 -2.07 -19.05 6.54
N ALA A 285 -3.38 -19.12 6.31
CA ALA A 285 -3.96 -19.65 5.07
C ALA A 285 -3.84 -18.67 3.89
N GLY A 286 -2.61 -18.39 3.44
CA GLY A 286 -2.34 -18.06 2.04
C GLY A 286 -2.37 -19.34 1.19
N SER A 287 -3.48 -20.08 1.25
CA SER A 287 -3.57 -21.46 0.77
C SER A 287 -3.35 -21.57 -0.74
N ALA A 288 -2.89 -22.74 -1.19
CA ALA A 288 -3.00 -23.15 -2.59
C ALA A 288 -4.49 -23.05 -2.99
N GLY A 289 -4.85 -22.17 -3.92
CA GLY A 289 -6.24 -21.93 -4.24
C GLY A 289 -6.45 -21.22 -5.56
N GLU A 290 -7.54 -21.58 -6.25
CA GLU A 290 -7.86 -21.10 -7.59
C GLU A 290 -8.15 -19.59 -7.63
N SER A 291 -7.72 -18.96 -8.72
CA SER A 291 -7.82 -17.52 -8.99
C SER A 291 -9.25 -16.92 -8.83
N GLY A 292 -10.32 -17.72 -8.96
CA GLY A 292 -11.72 -17.27 -8.93
C GLY A 292 -12.36 -17.03 -7.55
N SER A 293 -11.62 -17.20 -6.45
CA SER A 293 -12.16 -17.01 -5.09
C SER A 293 -11.28 -16.12 -4.18
N ALA A 294 -10.26 -15.45 -4.72
CA ALA A 294 -9.27 -14.70 -3.93
C ALA A 294 -9.91 -13.64 -3.00
N ARG A 295 -10.85 -12.84 -3.50
CA ARG A 295 -11.58 -11.84 -2.69
C ARG A 295 -12.40 -12.46 -1.58
N ARG A 296 -13.08 -13.56 -1.89
CA ARG A 296 -13.87 -14.33 -0.92
C ARG A 296 -12.97 -14.92 0.17
N THR A 297 -11.77 -15.38 -0.18
CA THR A 297 -10.77 -15.88 0.78
C THR A 297 -10.33 -14.78 1.74
N VAL A 298 -9.96 -13.60 1.22
CA VAL A 298 -9.59 -12.43 2.05
C VAL A 298 -10.75 -12.03 2.97
N TYR A 299 -11.97 -11.95 2.42
CA TYR A 299 -13.16 -11.60 3.20
C TYR A 299 -13.43 -12.60 4.33
N ARG A 300 -13.43 -13.91 4.05
CA ARG A 300 -13.64 -14.97 5.07
C ARG A 300 -12.55 -14.94 6.15
N ARG A 301 -11.29 -14.72 5.76
CA ARG A 301 -10.15 -14.56 6.68
C ARG A 301 -10.34 -13.34 7.59
N SER A 302 -10.57 -12.16 7.00
CA SER A 302 -10.82 -10.91 7.72
C SER A 302 -11.97 -11.07 8.72
N ARG A 303 -13.06 -11.73 8.33
CA ARG A 303 -14.23 -11.97 9.18
C ARG A 303 -13.89 -12.90 10.36
N THR A 304 -13.27 -14.05 10.10
CA THR A 304 -12.87 -15.02 11.14
C THR A 304 -12.00 -14.36 12.20
N ILE A 305 -11.08 -13.50 11.76
CA ILE A 305 -10.15 -12.80 12.66
C ILE A 305 -10.86 -11.66 13.41
N SER A 306 -11.76 -10.93 12.74
CA SER A 306 -12.58 -9.89 13.37
C SER A 306 -13.48 -10.47 14.46
N ASP A 307 -14.13 -11.61 14.20
CA ASP A 307 -14.98 -12.30 15.17
C ASP A 307 -14.18 -12.68 16.43
N TYR A 308 -12.96 -13.20 16.23
CA TYR A 308 -12.05 -13.49 17.34
C TYR A 308 -11.66 -12.23 18.11
N VAL A 309 -11.23 -11.16 17.43
CA VAL A 309 -10.78 -9.91 18.05
C VAL A 309 -11.91 -9.26 18.87
N LEU A 310 -13.13 -9.27 18.33
CA LEU A 310 -14.31 -8.76 19.04
C LEU A 310 -14.67 -9.63 20.26
N LYS A 311 -14.56 -10.95 20.15
CA LYS A 311 -14.77 -11.87 21.28
C LYS A 311 -13.70 -11.67 22.36
N ARG A 312 -12.43 -11.51 21.98
CA ARG A 312 -11.29 -11.23 22.87
C ARG A 312 -11.49 -9.95 23.68
N ALA A 313 -12.01 -8.91 23.04
CA ALA A 313 -12.27 -7.61 23.68
C ALA A 313 -13.39 -7.66 24.75
N ALA A 314 -14.23 -8.69 24.73
CA ALA A 314 -15.32 -8.89 25.70
C ALA A 314 -16.18 -7.63 25.92
N GLY A 315 -16.45 -6.89 24.84
CA GLY A 315 -17.25 -5.66 24.86
C GLY A 315 -16.56 -4.41 25.41
N ASN A 316 -15.26 -4.45 25.68
CA ASN A 316 -14.47 -3.30 26.12
C ASN A 316 -13.48 -2.86 25.04
N CYS A 317 -13.36 -1.55 24.83
CA CYS A 317 -12.39 -0.98 23.91
C CYS A 317 -10.96 -1.31 24.36
N GLU A 318 -10.18 -1.94 23.50
CA GLU A 318 -8.80 -2.33 23.79
C GLU A 318 -7.84 -1.14 23.88
N SER A 319 -8.24 0.04 23.40
CA SER A 319 -7.48 1.29 23.53
C SER A 319 -7.78 2.03 24.83
N CYS A 320 -9.03 2.42 25.09
CA CYS A 320 -9.39 3.24 26.26
C CYS A 320 -9.95 2.47 27.46
N LYS A 321 -10.12 1.16 27.34
CA LYS A 321 -10.63 0.23 28.37
C LYS A 321 -12.08 0.47 28.82
N LYS A 322 -12.80 1.39 28.18
CA LYS A 322 -14.23 1.63 28.43
C LYS A 322 -15.10 0.60 27.70
N ALA A 323 -16.28 0.33 28.23
CA ALA A 323 -17.29 -0.48 27.56
C ALA A 323 -17.65 0.11 26.17
N ALA A 324 -18.11 -0.75 25.26
CA ALA A 324 -18.64 -0.35 23.97
C ALA A 324 -19.74 0.71 24.13
N PRO A 325 -19.80 1.71 23.24
CA PRO A 325 -20.72 2.85 23.39
C PRO A 325 -22.20 2.47 23.25
N PHE A 326 -22.51 1.38 22.56
CA PHE A 326 -23.87 0.87 22.38
C PHE A 326 -23.86 -0.62 21.98
N MET A 327 -25.04 -1.24 21.99
CA MET A 327 -25.27 -2.61 21.53
C MET A 327 -25.81 -2.60 20.09
N LYS A 328 -25.40 -3.58 19.28
CA LYS A 328 -25.99 -3.88 17.96
C LYS A 328 -27.38 -4.47 18.13
N THR A 329 -28.17 -4.49 17.05
CA THR A 329 -29.50 -5.12 17.01
C THR A 329 -29.50 -6.59 17.39
N ASN A 330 -28.38 -7.29 17.16
CA ASN A 330 -28.18 -8.67 17.56
C ASN A 330 -27.71 -8.85 19.03
N GLY A 331 -27.71 -7.78 19.84
CA GLY A 331 -27.31 -7.79 21.25
C GLY A 331 -25.80 -7.75 21.51
N SER A 332 -24.95 -7.78 20.47
CA SER A 332 -23.49 -7.72 20.66
C SER A 332 -22.97 -6.29 20.85
N PRO A 333 -21.91 -6.06 21.63
CA PRO A 333 -21.31 -4.75 21.81
C PRO A 333 -20.70 -4.19 20.52
N TYR A 334 -20.86 -2.89 20.27
CA TYR A 334 -20.31 -2.24 19.08
C TYR A 334 -18.85 -1.81 19.29
N LEU A 335 -17.92 -2.56 18.70
CA LEU A 335 -16.50 -2.21 18.56
C LEU A 335 -16.08 -2.43 17.10
N GLU A 336 -15.02 -1.73 16.69
CA GLU A 336 -14.44 -1.72 15.35
C GLU A 336 -13.05 -2.37 15.39
N PRO A 337 -12.80 -3.43 14.61
CA PRO A 337 -11.45 -3.95 14.42
C PRO A 337 -10.57 -2.92 13.70
N HIS A 338 -9.41 -2.58 14.28
CA HIS A 338 -8.45 -1.60 13.79
C HIS A 338 -7.07 -2.22 13.62
N HIS A 339 -6.42 -2.02 12.46
CA HIS A 339 -5.09 -2.56 12.20
C HIS A 339 -3.99 -1.62 12.70
N VAL A 340 -3.16 -2.09 13.63
CA VAL A 340 -2.21 -1.21 14.35
C VAL A 340 -0.89 -0.92 13.59
N ASN A 341 -0.61 -1.63 12.49
CA ASN A 341 0.66 -1.54 11.76
C ASN A 341 0.62 -0.64 10.50
N ARG A 342 -0.49 0.02 10.21
CA ARG A 342 -0.67 0.77 8.96
C ARG A 342 -1.68 1.91 9.10
N LEU A 343 -1.71 2.75 8.08
CA LEU A 343 -2.57 3.93 7.99
C LEU A 343 -3.96 3.61 7.43
N SER A 344 -4.10 2.48 6.73
CA SER A 344 -5.34 1.99 6.11
C SER A 344 -5.92 0.80 6.89
N ASP A 345 -7.24 0.64 6.84
CA ASP A 345 -7.91 -0.54 7.41
C ASP A 345 -7.96 -1.71 6.39
N GLY A 346 -7.68 -2.94 6.82
CA GLY A 346 -7.91 -4.20 6.05
C GLY A 346 -6.70 -4.83 5.32
N GLY A 347 -6.44 -6.15 5.41
CA GLY A 347 -5.36 -6.85 4.64
C GLY A 347 -4.06 -7.29 5.35
N LEU A 348 -3.93 -7.09 6.66
CA LEU A 348 -2.89 -7.59 7.57
C LEU A 348 -3.66 -8.36 8.62
N ASP A 349 -4.40 -9.35 8.13
CA ASP A 349 -5.36 -10.08 8.94
C ASP A 349 -4.58 -11.11 9.74
N HIS A 350 -4.08 -10.67 10.88
CA HIS A 350 -3.46 -11.50 11.89
C HIS A 350 -3.80 -10.95 13.28
N PRO A 351 -4.23 -11.78 14.24
CA PRO A 351 -4.72 -11.32 15.54
C PRO A 351 -3.79 -10.38 16.33
N ARG A 352 -2.47 -10.56 16.17
CA ARG A 352 -1.42 -9.73 16.79
C ARG A 352 -1.37 -8.28 16.27
N TYR A 353 -1.96 -7.98 15.11
CA TYR A 353 -1.91 -6.65 14.51
C TYR A 353 -3.29 -5.97 14.42
N ILE A 354 -4.27 -6.48 15.18
CA ILE A 354 -5.63 -5.94 15.18
C ILE A 354 -6.10 -5.75 16.62
N GLY A 355 -6.61 -4.55 16.92
CA GLY A 355 -7.28 -4.24 18.17
C GLY A 355 -8.78 -3.97 17.95
N ALA A 356 -9.65 -4.36 18.88
CA ALA A 356 -11.05 -3.97 18.89
C ALA A 356 -11.23 -2.67 19.68
N ILE A 357 -11.60 -1.59 18.99
CA ILE A 357 -11.67 -0.25 19.57
C ILE A 357 -13.05 0.38 19.41
N CYS A 358 -13.37 1.37 20.24
CA CYS A 358 -14.60 2.14 20.07
C CYS A 358 -14.43 3.20 18.96
N PRO A 359 -15.53 3.68 18.34
CA PRO A 359 -15.49 4.66 17.25
C PRO A 359 -14.73 5.94 17.61
N ALA A 360 -14.85 6.40 18.85
CA ALA A 360 -14.11 7.59 19.31
C ALA A 360 -12.59 7.38 19.31
N CYS A 361 -12.12 6.21 19.79
CA CYS A 361 -10.70 5.88 19.72
C CYS A 361 -10.23 5.67 18.29
N HIS A 362 -11.07 5.10 17.44
CA HIS A 362 -10.75 4.86 16.03
C HIS A 362 -10.57 6.18 15.27
N CYS A 363 -11.53 7.10 15.39
CA CYS A 363 -11.42 8.43 14.81
C CYS A 363 -10.21 9.22 15.36
N GLU A 364 -9.91 9.11 16.66
CA GLU A 364 -8.75 9.79 17.24
C GLU A 364 -7.42 9.24 16.71
N ILE A 365 -7.33 7.93 16.46
CA ILE A 365 -6.12 7.33 15.86
C ILE A 365 -5.87 7.90 14.46
N HIS A 366 -6.92 8.00 13.63
CA HIS A 366 -6.78 8.45 12.24
C HIS A 366 -6.74 9.98 12.06
N HIS A 367 -7.44 10.73 12.92
CA HIS A 367 -7.66 12.17 12.74
C HIS A 367 -7.24 13.04 13.93
N GLY A 368 -6.92 12.42 15.07
CA GLY A 368 -6.55 13.14 16.28
C GLY A 368 -5.09 13.59 16.29
N LEU A 369 -4.81 14.70 16.96
CA LEU A 369 -3.46 15.24 17.14
C LEU A 369 -2.48 14.23 17.74
N HIS A 370 -2.97 13.39 18.67
CA HIS A 370 -2.20 12.36 19.36
C HIS A 370 -2.48 10.95 18.84
N GLY A 371 -3.08 10.82 17.66
CA GLY A 371 -3.51 9.55 17.09
C GLY A 371 -2.36 8.53 16.95
N LYS A 372 -1.18 8.98 16.54
CA LYS A 372 0.04 8.13 16.47
C LYS A 372 0.43 7.54 17.81
N VAL A 373 0.50 8.38 18.85
CA VAL A 373 0.85 7.93 20.22
C VAL A 373 -0.17 6.93 20.73
N LYS A 374 -1.45 7.19 20.45
CA LYS A 374 -2.56 6.29 20.82
C LYS A 374 -2.49 4.96 20.08
N ASN A 375 -2.16 4.95 18.79
CA ASN A 375 -1.98 3.73 18.01
C ASN A 375 -0.79 2.90 18.48
N GLU A 376 0.34 3.53 18.81
CA GLU A 376 1.52 2.82 19.36
C GLU A 376 1.25 2.23 20.75
N ALA A 377 0.47 2.91 21.59
CA ALA A 377 0.00 2.34 22.86
C ALA A 377 -0.90 1.11 22.64
N LEU A 378 -1.83 1.18 21.69
CA LEU A 378 -2.69 0.05 21.30
C LEU A 378 -1.87 -1.12 20.75
N LYS A 379 -0.92 -0.84 19.86
CA LYS A 379 0.00 -1.83 19.29
C LYS A 379 0.79 -2.57 20.38
N THR A 380 1.32 -1.84 21.34
CA THR A 380 2.02 -2.40 22.51
C THR A 380 1.09 -3.31 23.32
N TYR A 381 -0.13 -2.85 23.57
CA TYR A 381 -1.13 -3.64 24.30
C TYR A 381 -1.49 -4.94 23.55
N VAL A 382 -1.86 -4.87 22.26
CA VAL A 382 -2.22 -6.05 21.47
C VAL A 382 -1.05 -7.02 21.41
N ALA A 383 0.18 -6.53 21.23
CA ALA A 383 1.38 -7.35 21.21
C ALA A 383 1.65 -8.08 22.55
N SER A 384 1.17 -7.54 23.68
CA SER A 384 1.31 -8.14 25.02
C SER A 384 0.32 -9.28 25.26
N ILE A 385 -0.88 -9.20 24.68
CA ILE A 385 -1.93 -10.23 24.79
C ILE A 385 -1.86 -11.26 23.66
N GLU A 386 -1.20 -10.93 22.55
CA GLU A 386 -0.95 -11.82 21.41
C GLU A 386 0.55 -11.94 21.14
N PRO A 387 1.34 -12.63 21.99
CA PRO A 387 2.78 -12.79 21.79
C PRO A 387 3.09 -13.47 20.46
N LYS A 388 4.32 -13.24 19.94
CA LYS A 388 4.79 -13.97 18.75
C LYS A 388 4.80 -15.46 19.08
N SER A 389 4.11 -16.24 18.26
CA SER A 389 4.12 -17.71 18.26
C SER A 389 5.46 -18.25 17.80
#